data_AF-A0A090CZQ3-F1
#
_entry.id   AF-A0A090CZQ3-F1
#
_cell.length_a   1.000
_cell.length_b   1.000
_cell.length_c   1.000
_cell.angle_alpha   90.00
_cell.angle_beta   90.00
_cell.angle_gamma   90.00
#
_symmetry.space_group_name_H-M   'P 1'
#
loop_
_entity.id
_entity.type
_entity.pdbx_description
1 polymer ?
#
loop_
_entity_poly.entity_id
_entity_poly.type
_entity_poly.pdbx_seq_one_letter_code
_entity_poly.pdbx_strand_id
1 'polypeptide(L)'
;MKHNLLILFAVSFIFVSHLCISEDELEYIALAQDMNNRFVNEVQNKYGLLLYGSGVKMLYHTKDSIVNFSHHGVLSRNELRRLLIEISMKYINEINNNVELIPYLDNSPFLPENLTLNIYPTSQEGKQLFYPDYCAGEMYKGNLYFVAEDELNPFGPAKVDEKESYDQACQIVFHQSKIK
;
A
#
# COMPACT_ATOMS: atom_id res chain seq x y z
N MET A 1 50.97 34.07 20.49
CA MET A 1 50.23 33.06 21.30
C MET A 1 48.83 33.57 21.54
N LYS A 2 47.83 32.69 21.40
CA LYS A 2 46.37 32.93 21.44
C LYS A 2 45.84 33.50 20.13
N HIS A 3 45.07 32.71 19.38
CA HIS A 3 43.87 33.11 18.61
C HIS A 3 43.30 32.00 17.69
N ASN A 4 43.77 30.74 17.75
CA ASN A 4 43.26 29.67 16.86
C ASN A 4 42.69 28.44 17.60
N LEU A 5 42.01 28.63 18.74
CA LEU A 5 41.41 27.50 19.49
C LEU A 5 39.92 27.68 19.84
N LEU A 6 39.20 28.56 19.12
CA LEU A 6 37.77 28.79 19.38
C LEU A 6 36.84 28.40 18.22
N ILE A 7 37.36 28.06 17.04
CA ILE A 7 36.54 27.76 15.85
C ILE A 7 36.22 26.27 15.71
N LEU A 8 36.93 25.37 16.40
CA LEU A 8 36.72 23.92 16.28
C LEU A 8 35.57 23.35 17.13
N PHE A 9 34.97 24.12 18.04
CA PHE A 9 33.82 23.67 18.83
C PHE A 9 32.45 24.13 18.29
N ALA A 10 32.42 25.10 17.36
CA ALA A 10 31.16 25.62 16.83
C ALA A 10 30.62 24.79 15.64
N VAL A 11 31.44 23.97 15.00
CA VAL A 11 31.04 23.20 13.80
C VAL A 11 30.54 21.80 14.15
N SER A 12 30.81 21.28 15.36
CA SER A 12 30.28 19.97 15.78
C SER A 12 28.82 20.02 16.27
N PHE A 13 28.30 21.20 16.62
CA PHE A 13 26.90 21.34 17.07
C PHE A 13 25.90 21.47 15.92
N ILE A 14 26.36 21.77 14.70
CA ILE A 14 25.49 21.95 13.52
C ILE A 14 25.16 20.59 12.87
N PHE A 15 25.87 19.52 13.21
CA PHE A 15 25.63 18.19 12.62
C PHE A 15 24.70 17.26 13.41
N VAL A 16 24.23 17.67 14.60
CA VAL A 16 23.33 16.83 15.43
C VAL A 16 21.86 17.26 15.32
N SER A 17 21.57 18.45 14.78
CA SER A 17 20.20 18.99 14.72
C SER A 17 19.30 18.41 13.61
N HIS A 18 19.80 17.50 12.78
CA HIS A 18 19.02 16.87 11.70
C HIS A 18 18.57 15.43 12.01
N LEU A 19 18.75 14.97 13.25
CA LEU A 19 18.33 13.63 13.71
C LEU A 19 17.36 13.68 14.90
N CYS A 20 16.76 14.84 15.19
CA CYS A 20 15.69 14.94 16.18
C CYS A 20 14.34 14.62 15.52
N ILE A 21 14.04 13.33 15.38
CA ILE A 21 12.66 12.86 15.24
C ILE A 21 11.93 13.31 16.51
N SER A 22 10.77 13.95 16.36
CA SER A 22 10.00 14.41 17.53
C SER A 22 9.32 13.23 18.26
N GLU A 23 8.96 13.41 19.53
CA GLU A 23 8.30 12.36 20.34
C GLU A 23 6.96 11.93 19.70
N ASP A 24 6.16 12.90 19.28
CA ASP A 24 4.92 12.71 18.51
C ASP A 24 5.14 11.93 17.19
N GLU A 25 6.27 12.13 16.51
CA GLU A 25 6.60 11.39 15.28
C GLU A 25 6.93 9.92 15.58
N LEU A 26 7.64 9.66 16.68
CA LEU A 26 7.91 8.30 17.13
C LEU A 26 6.64 7.57 17.54
N GLU A 27 5.72 8.26 18.22
CA GLU A 27 4.41 7.72 18.60
C GLU A 27 3.59 7.35 17.36
N TYR A 28 3.47 8.27 16.40
CA TYR A 28 2.80 8.02 15.13
C TYR A 28 3.41 6.83 14.38
N ILE A 29 4.75 6.77 14.28
CA ILE A 29 5.45 5.67 13.62
C ILE A 29 5.09 4.34 14.28
N ALA A 30 5.12 4.27 15.61
CA ALA A 30 4.79 3.06 16.35
C ALA A 30 3.33 2.63 16.13
N LEU A 31 2.38 3.56 16.23
CA LEU A 31 0.95 3.29 16.01
C LEU A 31 0.67 2.81 14.58
N ALA A 32 1.25 3.46 13.57
CA ALA A 32 1.07 3.10 12.17
C ALA A 32 1.72 1.74 11.85
N GLN A 33 2.90 1.46 12.41
CA GLN A 33 3.56 0.16 12.26
C GLN A 33 2.75 -0.96 12.90
N ASP A 34 2.24 -0.75 14.12
CA ASP A 34 1.45 -1.74 14.84
C ASP A 34 0.13 -2.07 14.10
N MET A 35 -0.60 -1.05 13.64
CA MET A 35 -1.77 -1.23 12.78
C MET A 35 -1.42 -2.00 11.50
N ASN A 36 -0.39 -1.56 10.76
CA ASN A 36 0.01 -2.20 9.51
C ASN A 36 0.43 -3.67 9.72
N ASN A 37 1.15 -3.98 10.79
CA ASN A 37 1.58 -5.33 11.10
C ASN A 37 0.38 -6.25 11.37
N ARG A 38 -0.60 -5.79 12.15
CA ARG A 38 -1.85 -6.54 12.36
C ARG A 38 -2.60 -6.76 11.05
N PHE A 39 -2.81 -5.69 10.29
CA PHE A 39 -3.49 -5.74 9.00
C PHE A 39 -2.83 -6.75 8.06
N VAL A 40 -1.51 -6.66 7.89
CA VAL A 40 -0.74 -7.57 7.04
C VAL A 40 -0.91 -9.00 7.51
N ASN A 41 -0.70 -9.29 8.80
CA ASN A 41 -0.86 -10.64 9.34
C ASN A 41 -2.25 -11.22 9.04
N GLU A 42 -3.31 -10.43 9.20
CA GLU A 42 -4.67 -10.87 8.92
C GLU A 42 -4.91 -11.12 7.43
N VAL A 43 -4.38 -10.27 6.55
CA VAL A 43 -4.47 -10.45 5.09
C VAL A 43 -3.71 -11.72 4.65
N GLN A 44 -2.50 -11.93 5.16
CA GLN A 44 -1.71 -13.11 4.86
C GLN A 44 -2.43 -14.39 5.30
N ASN A 45 -2.96 -14.41 6.53
CA ASN A 45 -3.66 -15.56 7.08
C ASN A 45 -4.99 -15.86 6.38
N LYS A 46 -5.76 -14.82 6.03
CA LYS A 46 -7.10 -15.00 5.45
C LYS A 46 -7.07 -15.32 3.97
N TYR A 47 -6.15 -14.70 3.21
CA TYR A 47 -6.14 -14.77 1.75
C TYR A 47 -4.94 -15.52 1.17
N GLY A 48 -4.00 -15.99 2.00
CA GLY A 48 -2.79 -16.67 1.53
C GLY A 48 -1.83 -15.76 0.76
N LEU A 49 -1.97 -14.44 0.93
CA LEU A 49 -1.10 -13.44 0.28
C LEU A 49 0.20 -13.28 1.05
N LEU A 50 1.26 -12.84 0.39
CA LEU A 50 2.54 -12.50 1.01
C LEU A 50 2.82 -11.02 0.86
N LEU A 51 3.30 -10.36 1.92
CA LEU A 51 3.70 -8.96 1.81
C LEU A 51 4.92 -8.86 0.88
N TYR A 52 4.76 -8.15 -0.24
CA TYR A 52 5.85 -7.86 -1.18
C TYR A 52 6.53 -6.53 -0.87
N GLY A 53 5.77 -5.58 -0.32
CA GLY A 53 6.30 -4.32 0.21
C GLY A 53 5.19 -3.41 0.70
N SER A 54 5.46 -2.62 1.74
CA SER A 54 4.55 -1.57 2.22
C SER A 54 5.29 -0.25 2.36
N GLY A 55 4.57 0.85 2.20
CA GLY A 55 5.10 2.19 2.40
C GLY A 55 3.99 3.11 2.85
N VAL A 56 4.19 3.80 3.96
CA VAL A 56 3.39 4.96 4.32
C VAL A 56 4.22 6.17 3.91
N LYS A 57 3.65 7.19 3.26
CA LYS A 57 4.38 8.46 3.09
C LYS A 57 4.50 9.10 4.48
N MET A 58 5.59 8.77 5.17
CA MET A 58 5.92 9.19 6.53
C MET A 58 6.69 10.51 6.51
N LEU A 59 6.02 11.56 6.08
CA LEU A 59 6.31 12.92 6.53
C LEU A 59 5.03 13.32 7.23
N TYR A 60 5.11 13.73 8.50
CA TYR A 60 4.02 14.25 9.34
C TYR A 60 2.77 14.57 8.50
N HIS A 61 1.68 13.88 8.82
CA HIS A 61 0.42 13.83 8.07
C HIS A 61 0.32 12.72 6.99
N THR A 62 -0.45 11.67 7.31
CA THR A 62 -0.71 10.59 6.36
C THR A 62 -1.69 11.04 5.27
N LYS A 63 -1.16 11.37 4.10
CA LYS A 63 -1.97 11.66 2.91
C LYS A 63 -2.38 10.42 2.13
N ASP A 64 -1.43 9.49 1.97
CA ASP A 64 -1.57 8.29 1.16
C ASP A 64 -0.82 7.11 1.83
N SER A 65 -1.40 5.91 1.74
CA SER A 65 -0.78 4.64 2.15
C SER A 65 -0.60 3.73 0.94
N ILE A 66 0.45 2.91 0.94
CA ILE A 66 0.75 1.93 -0.11
C ILE A 66 0.99 0.57 0.52
N VAL A 67 0.28 -0.45 0.05
CA VAL A 67 0.51 -1.85 0.44
C VAL A 67 0.55 -2.73 -0.80
N ASN A 68 1.56 -3.59 -0.89
CA ASN A 68 1.77 -4.48 -2.02
C ASN A 68 1.84 -5.93 -1.53
N PHE A 69 1.07 -6.79 -2.16
CA PHE A 69 1.06 -8.22 -1.89
C PHE A 69 1.45 -9.01 -3.14
N SER A 70 2.02 -10.19 -2.94
CA SER A 70 2.14 -11.21 -3.96
C SER A 70 1.16 -12.36 -3.68
N HIS A 71 0.70 -12.99 -4.76
CA HIS A 71 -0.13 -14.20 -4.71
C HIS A 71 0.56 -15.31 -5.49
N HIS A 72 0.65 -16.50 -4.90
CA HIS A 72 1.21 -17.66 -5.59
C HIS A 72 0.12 -18.38 -6.38
N GLY A 73 0.21 -18.34 -7.71
CA GLY A 73 -0.79 -18.85 -8.63
C GLY A 73 -1.52 -17.75 -9.39
N VAL A 74 -2.09 -18.12 -10.54
CA VAL A 74 -2.85 -17.24 -11.43
C VAL A 74 -4.17 -16.85 -10.76
N LEU A 75 -4.55 -15.58 -10.90
CA LEU A 75 -5.85 -15.06 -10.47
C LEU A 75 -6.62 -14.52 -11.66
N SER A 76 -7.91 -14.86 -11.73
CA SER A 76 -8.82 -14.20 -12.67
C SER A 76 -9.09 -12.75 -12.26
N ARG A 77 -9.56 -11.93 -13.20
CA ARG A 77 -10.01 -10.55 -12.91
C ARG A 77 -11.07 -10.50 -11.79
N ASN A 78 -11.97 -11.47 -11.71
CA ASN A 78 -12.98 -11.52 -10.66
C ASN A 78 -12.37 -11.79 -9.27
N GLU A 79 -11.37 -12.66 -9.20
CA GLU A 79 -10.66 -12.92 -7.95
C GLU A 79 -9.81 -11.73 -7.52
N LEU A 80 -9.08 -11.11 -8.46
CA LEU A 80 -8.34 -9.87 -8.22
C LEU A 80 -9.27 -8.76 -7.71
N ARG A 81 -10.41 -8.53 -8.38
CA ARG A 81 -11.40 -7.53 -7.95
C ARG A 81 -11.86 -7.79 -6.52
N ARG A 82 -12.24 -9.03 -6.22
CA ARG A 82 -12.71 -9.41 -4.89
C ARG A 82 -11.64 -9.15 -3.83
N LEU A 83 -10.40 -9.57 -4.07
CA LEU A 83 -9.30 -9.35 -3.13
C LEU A 83 -9.04 -7.86 -2.92
N LEU A 84 -8.94 -7.07 -4.00
CA LEU A 84 -8.72 -5.62 -3.91
C LEU A 84 -9.82 -4.94 -3.08
N ILE A 85 -11.09 -5.27 -3.30
CA ILE A 85 -12.21 -4.69 -2.54
C ILE A 85 -12.20 -5.15 -1.09
N GLU A 86 -12.11 -6.45 -0.81
CA GLU A 86 -12.16 -6.96 0.56
C GLU A 86 -10.98 -6.46 1.41
N ILE A 87 -9.78 -6.37 0.84
CA ILE A 87 -8.56 -5.92 1.52
C ILE A 87 -8.58 -4.40 1.72
N SER A 88 -8.97 -3.62 0.72
CA SER A 88 -9.07 -2.17 0.84
C SER A 88 -10.14 -1.74 1.86
N MET A 89 -11.33 -2.35 1.82
CA MET A 89 -12.40 -2.07 2.80
C MET A 89 -11.91 -2.34 4.22
N LYS A 90 -11.16 -3.44 4.42
CA LYS A 90 -10.57 -3.77 5.71
C LYS A 90 -9.57 -2.70 6.16
N TYR A 91 -8.62 -2.32 5.31
CA TYR A 91 -7.61 -1.31 5.64
C TYR A 91 -8.25 0.04 6.00
N ILE A 92 -9.18 0.50 5.16
CA ILE A 92 -9.92 1.76 5.34
C ILE A 92 -10.72 1.72 6.65
N ASN A 93 -11.33 0.58 6.98
CA ASN A 93 -12.05 0.43 8.24
C ASN A 93 -11.10 0.45 9.45
N GLU A 94 -9.94 -0.20 9.38
CA GLU A 94 -8.98 -0.20 10.49
C GLU A 94 -8.42 1.19 10.78
N ILE A 95 -7.98 1.91 9.75
CA ILE A 95 -7.40 3.24 9.94
C ILE A 95 -8.43 4.26 10.44
N ASN A 96 -9.66 4.23 9.91
CA ASN A 96 -10.71 5.16 10.32
C ASN A 96 -11.27 4.90 11.72
N ASN A 97 -11.14 3.67 12.24
CA ASN A 97 -11.55 3.33 13.59
C ASN A 97 -10.39 3.42 14.61
N ASN A 98 -9.17 3.71 14.17
CA ASN A 98 -8.04 3.89 15.06
C ASN A 98 -8.01 5.33 15.59
N VAL A 99 -8.65 5.55 16.74
CA VAL A 99 -8.77 6.86 17.39
C VAL A 99 -7.41 7.52 17.68
N GLU A 100 -6.36 6.74 17.88
CA GLU A 100 -5.00 7.23 18.16
C GLU A 100 -4.30 7.70 16.89
N LEU A 101 -4.64 7.13 15.73
CA LEU A 101 -4.08 7.54 14.44
C LEU A 101 -4.79 8.75 13.82
N ILE A 102 -6.08 8.96 14.12
CA ILE A 102 -6.89 10.05 13.53
C ILE A 102 -6.21 11.43 13.59
N PRO A 103 -5.60 11.87 14.72
CA PRO A 103 -4.93 13.17 14.80
C PRO A 103 -3.76 13.35 13.82
N TYR A 104 -3.20 12.24 13.33
CA TYR A 104 -2.05 12.21 12.43
C TYR A 104 -2.44 12.07 10.95
N LEU A 105 -3.74 11.94 10.62
CA LEU A 105 -4.21 11.86 9.23
C LEU A 105 -4.39 13.24 8.63
N ASP A 106 -3.90 13.44 7.40
CA ASP A 106 -4.20 14.65 6.61
C ASP A 106 -5.69 14.73 6.24
N ASN A 107 -6.30 13.56 6.03
CA ASN A 107 -7.69 13.43 5.63
C ASN A 107 -8.39 12.44 6.56
N SER A 108 -9.44 12.90 7.22
CA SER A 108 -10.34 12.07 8.01
C SER A 108 -11.79 12.36 7.60
N PRO A 109 -12.56 11.35 7.13
CA PRO A 109 -12.17 9.95 7.00
C PRO A 109 -11.13 9.71 5.88
N PHE A 110 -10.33 8.66 6.06
CA PHE A 110 -9.49 8.06 5.03
C PHE A 110 -10.38 7.36 4.00
N LEU A 111 -10.17 7.65 2.72
CA LEU A 111 -11.01 7.19 1.61
C LEU A 111 -10.23 6.28 0.65
N PRO A 112 -10.90 5.56 -0.27
CA PRO A 112 -10.22 4.73 -1.28
C PRO A 112 -9.16 5.47 -2.09
N GLU A 113 -9.29 6.79 -2.29
CA GLU A 113 -8.33 7.63 -3.01
C GLU A 113 -7.01 7.84 -2.27
N ASN A 114 -7.00 7.57 -0.96
CA ASN A 114 -5.83 7.64 -0.08
C ASN A 114 -5.07 6.30 0.00
N LEU A 115 -5.63 5.20 -0.54
CA LEU A 115 -4.98 3.89 -0.52
C LEU A 115 -4.49 3.50 -1.92
N THR A 116 -3.22 3.12 -1.98
CA THR A 116 -2.68 2.33 -3.09
C THR A 116 -2.53 0.88 -2.63
N LEU A 117 -3.16 -0.05 -3.34
CA LEU A 117 -3.11 -1.47 -3.02
C LEU A 117 -2.80 -2.26 -4.29
N ASN A 118 -1.70 -3.00 -4.30
CA ASN A 118 -1.33 -3.82 -5.45
C ASN A 118 -1.24 -5.29 -5.07
N ILE A 119 -1.70 -6.17 -5.95
CA ILE A 119 -1.59 -7.63 -5.84
C ILE A 119 -0.90 -8.12 -7.11
N TYR A 120 0.24 -8.78 -6.96
CA TYR A 120 1.03 -9.34 -8.04
C TYR A 120 0.94 -10.87 -8.02
N PRO A 121 0.11 -11.49 -8.88
CA PRO A 121 0.08 -12.94 -9.01
C PRO A 121 1.33 -13.43 -9.75
N THR A 122 1.84 -14.58 -9.34
CA THR A 122 2.95 -15.28 -10.01
C THR A 122 2.52 -16.67 -10.43
N SER A 123 3.25 -17.31 -11.34
CA SER A 123 3.04 -18.73 -11.65
C SER A 123 3.28 -19.62 -10.41
N GLN A 124 2.91 -20.90 -10.52
CA GLN A 124 3.20 -21.91 -9.49
C GLN A 124 4.71 -22.10 -9.25
N GLU A 125 5.54 -21.70 -10.20
CA GLU A 125 7.02 -21.71 -10.10
C GLU A 125 7.57 -20.34 -9.66
N GLY A 126 6.71 -19.39 -9.29
CA GLY A 126 7.10 -18.04 -8.87
C GLY A 126 7.54 -17.12 -10.02
N LYS A 127 7.17 -17.45 -11.27
CA LYS A 127 7.52 -16.62 -12.43
C LYS A 127 6.50 -15.52 -12.66
N GLN A 128 6.94 -14.45 -13.32
CA GLN A 128 6.07 -13.40 -13.82
C GLN A 128 5.04 -13.99 -14.80
N LEU A 129 3.82 -13.45 -14.74
CA LEU A 129 2.75 -13.78 -15.66
C LEU A 129 2.71 -12.77 -16.81
N PHE A 130 2.26 -13.23 -17.97
CA PHE A 130 2.03 -12.41 -19.16
C PHE A 130 0.67 -12.74 -19.73
N TYR A 131 0.18 -11.90 -20.64
CA TYR A 131 -1.06 -12.15 -21.37
C TYR A 131 -1.10 -13.58 -21.95
N PRO A 132 -2.20 -14.33 -21.77
CA PRO A 132 -3.54 -13.88 -21.39
C PRO A 132 -3.81 -13.72 -19.89
N ASP A 133 -2.86 -14.04 -19.02
CA ASP A 133 -3.02 -13.94 -17.58
C ASP A 133 -2.69 -12.52 -17.07
N TYR A 134 -3.38 -12.11 -16.00
CA TYR A 134 -3.11 -10.82 -15.35
C TYR A 134 -1.84 -10.89 -14.50
N CYS A 135 -0.92 -9.97 -14.73
CA CYS A 135 0.31 -9.82 -13.94
C CYS A 135 0.13 -8.92 -12.73
N ALA A 136 -0.92 -8.08 -12.70
CA ALA A 136 -1.25 -7.26 -11.55
C ALA A 136 -2.75 -6.95 -11.47
N GLY A 137 -3.25 -6.87 -10.23
CA GLY A 137 -4.43 -6.11 -9.88
C GLY A 137 -4.03 -4.95 -8.99
N GLU A 138 -4.41 -3.74 -9.37
CA GLU A 138 -3.97 -2.51 -8.71
C GLU A 138 -5.18 -1.69 -8.29
N MET A 139 -5.05 -0.99 -7.17
CA MET A 139 -5.98 0.04 -6.74
C MET A 139 -5.20 1.32 -6.55
N TYR A 140 -5.59 2.37 -7.26
CA TYR A 140 -4.94 3.67 -7.21
C TYR A 140 -5.95 4.79 -7.47
N LYS A 141 -5.95 5.79 -6.58
CA LYS A 141 -6.81 7.00 -6.67
C LYS A 141 -8.28 6.65 -6.96
N GLY A 142 -8.85 5.75 -6.14
CA GLY A 142 -10.27 5.38 -6.20
C GLY A 142 -10.66 4.53 -7.42
N ASN A 143 -9.69 3.96 -8.14
CA ASN A 143 -9.92 3.09 -9.29
C ASN A 143 -9.18 1.78 -9.14
N LEU A 144 -9.73 0.72 -9.72
CA LEU A 144 -9.08 -0.57 -9.89
C LEU A 144 -8.58 -0.71 -11.33
N TYR A 145 -7.39 -1.28 -11.48
CA TYR A 145 -6.75 -1.59 -12.74
C TYR A 145 -6.41 -3.08 -12.79
N PHE A 146 -6.60 -3.70 -13.94
CA PHE A 146 -6.24 -5.09 -14.19
C PHE A 146 -5.28 -5.13 -15.37
N VAL A 147 -4.04 -5.51 -15.09
CA VAL A 147 -2.91 -5.36 -16.02
C VAL A 147 -2.46 -6.73 -16.51
N ALA A 148 -2.27 -6.85 -17.81
CA ALA A 148 -1.53 -7.97 -18.43
C ALA A 148 -0.50 -7.41 -19.41
N GLU A 149 0.75 -7.82 -19.26
CA GLU A 149 1.86 -7.40 -20.11
C GLU A 149 2.04 -8.33 -21.32
N ASP A 150 2.69 -7.84 -22.37
CA ASP A 150 3.11 -8.67 -23.51
C ASP A 150 4.50 -9.26 -23.21
N GLU A 151 4.62 -10.60 -23.21
CA GLU A 151 5.90 -11.29 -23.03
C GLU A 151 6.94 -10.86 -24.07
N LEU A 152 6.50 -10.54 -25.30
CA LEU A 152 7.39 -10.12 -26.37
C LEU A 152 7.83 -8.66 -26.27
N ASN A 153 7.16 -7.87 -25.41
CA ASN A 153 7.47 -6.47 -25.19
C ASN A 153 7.19 -6.05 -23.73
N PRO A 154 7.94 -6.61 -22.75
CA PRO A 154 7.65 -6.45 -21.33
C PRO A 154 7.89 -5.02 -20.81
N PHE A 155 8.64 -4.20 -21.55
CA PHE A 155 8.86 -2.78 -21.24
C PHE A 155 7.96 -1.84 -22.05
N GLY A 156 7.08 -2.39 -22.87
CA GLY A 156 6.09 -1.65 -23.64
C GLY A 156 4.85 -1.28 -22.82
N PRO A 157 3.85 -0.63 -23.45
CA PRO A 157 2.55 -0.48 -22.81
C PRO A 157 1.95 -1.85 -22.51
N ALA A 158 1.15 -1.93 -21.45
CA ALA A 158 0.40 -3.12 -21.12
C ALA A 158 -0.47 -3.58 -22.30
N LYS A 159 -0.56 -4.89 -22.49
CA LYS A 159 -1.40 -5.51 -23.53
C LYS A 159 -2.87 -5.42 -23.18
N VAL A 160 -3.18 -5.50 -21.89
CA VAL A 160 -4.50 -5.25 -21.31
C VAL A 160 -4.31 -4.30 -20.13
N ASP A 161 -5.12 -3.24 -20.11
CA ASP A 161 -5.25 -2.30 -19.00
C ASP A 161 -6.73 -1.94 -18.87
N GLU A 162 -7.44 -2.73 -18.06
CA GLU A 162 -8.87 -2.54 -17.81
C GLU A 162 -9.09 -1.76 -16.52
N LYS A 163 -9.97 -0.76 -16.57
CA LYS A 163 -10.24 0.15 -15.46
C LYS A 163 -11.69 0.08 -14.98
N GLU A 164 -11.86 0.11 -13.67
CA GLU A 164 -13.15 0.27 -13.01
C GLU A 164 -13.05 1.27 -11.85
N SER A 165 -14.12 2.00 -11.56
CA SER A 165 -14.18 2.76 -10.31
C SER A 165 -14.35 1.83 -9.10
N TYR A 166 -13.90 2.27 -7.93
CA TYR A 166 -14.07 1.55 -6.67
C TYR A 166 -15.53 1.18 -6.40
N ASP A 167 -16.46 2.12 -6.60
CA ASP A 167 -17.89 1.91 -6.35
C ASP A 167 -18.50 0.87 -7.29
N GLN A 168 -18.13 0.90 -8.58
CA GLN A 168 -18.56 -0.13 -9.53
C GLN A 168 -18.05 -1.51 -9.12
N ALA A 169 -16.78 -1.60 -8.72
CA ALA A 169 -16.19 -2.84 -8.25
C ALA A 169 -16.86 -3.37 -6.97
N CYS A 170 -17.18 -2.49 -6.01
CA CYS A 170 -17.97 -2.82 -4.82
C CYS A 170 -19.34 -3.41 -5.18
N GLN A 171 -20.06 -2.77 -6.11
CA GLN A 171 -21.36 -3.27 -6.58
C GLN A 171 -21.22 -4.65 -7.21
N ILE A 172 -20.22 -4.88 -8.06
CA ILE A 172 -19.97 -6.17 -8.70
C ILE A 172 -19.72 -7.25 -7.64
N VAL A 173 -18.81 -7.00 -6.70
CA VAL A 173 -18.46 -7.95 -5.62
C VAL A 173 -19.68 -8.26 -4.75
N PHE A 174 -20.50 -7.26 -4.42
CA PHE A 174 -21.72 -7.44 -3.65
C PHE A 174 -22.78 -8.28 -4.37
N HIS A 175 -22.93 -8.12 -5.69
CA HIS A 175 -23.85 -8.97 -6.45
C HIS A 175 -23.32 -10.41 -6.56
N GLN A 176 -22.01 -10.58 -6.71
CA GLN A 176 -21.38 -11.90 -6.76
C GLN A 176 -21.52 -12.69 -5.45
N SER A 177 -21.51 -12.02 -4.29
CA SER A 177 -21.67 -12.70 -2.99
C SER A 177 -23.09 -13.18 -2.72
N LYS A 178 -24.11 -12.59 -3.39
CA LYS A 178 -25.53 -13.00 -3.26
C LYS A 178 -25.92 -14.21 -4.11
N ILE A 179 -25.11 -14.54 -5.12
CA ILE A 179 -25.41 -15.62 -6.08
C ILE A 179 -24.76 -16.96 -5.64
N LYS A 180 -23.89 -16.92 -4.62
CA LYS A 180 -23.30 -18.11 -3.98
C LYS A 180 -24.17 -18.61 -2.83
#